data_AF-A0A2H3CPW3-F1
#
_entry.id   AF-A0A2H3CPW3-F1
#
_cell.length_a   1.000
_cell.length_b   1.000
_cell.length_c   1.000
_cell.angle_alpha   90.00
_cell.angle_beta   90.00
_cell.angle_gamma   90.00
#
_symmetry.space_group_name_H-M   'P 1'
#
loop_
_entity.id
_entity.type
_entity.pdbx_description
1 polymer ?
#
loop_
_entity_poly.entity_id
_entity_poly.type
_entity_poly.pdbx_seq_one_letter_code
_entity_poly.pdbx_strand_id
1 'polypeptide(L)'
;MNKNASEALTDFPPLPLSNDLRHDIMRQCCQRLHPELIEEAGCVVCGQLVLKASLVHTKSMKNHFGILNVPDIMRVERRNDSERAWEYKGAVLDHSADGVCEPCRGALYKNKMPEHALAKGTWLGEVPPVLQDLTFMEKMLIAHVRHTCAFVRISIGIRKMKANVIAFENTL
;
A
#
# COMPACT_ATOMS: atom_id res chain seq x y z
N MET A 1 -37.28 18.62 34.87
CA MET A 1 -36.42 18.40 33.68
C MET A 1 -35.06 18.99 34.00
N ASN A 2 -34.16 18.16 34.54
CA ASN A 2 -32.91 18.61 35.17
C ASN A 2 -31.84 18.93 34.12
N LYS A 3 -31.54 20.22 33.97
CA LYS A 3 -30.28 20.72 33.43
C LYS A 3 -29.31 20.88 34.60
N ASN A 4 -28.43 19.92 34.82
CA ASN A 4 -27.28 20.08 35.74
C ASN A 4 -26.02 19.67 34.99
N ALA A 5 -25.54 20.53 34.09
CA ALA A 5 -24.13 20.60 33.75
C ALA A 5 -23.57 21.74 34.59
N SER A 6 -22.87 21.39 35.67
CA SER A 6 -22.16 22.35 36.49
C SER A 6 -21.03 22.96 35.67
N GLU A 7 -21.21 24.18 35.19
CA GLU A 7 -20.11 25.08 34.86
C GLU A 7 -19.37 25.38 36.17
N ALA A 8 -18.43 24.51 36.52
CA ALA A 8 -17.47 24.81 37.57
C ALA A 8 -16.55 25.91 37.03
N LEU A 9 -16.65 27.09 37.63
CA LEU A 9 -15.70 28.20 37.47
C LEU A 9 -14.29 27.68 37.79
N THR A 10 -13.54 27.27 36.76
CA THR A 10 -12.09 27.08 36.87
C THR A 10 -11.48 28.46 36.83
N ASP A 11 -10.99 28.96 37.96
CA ASP A 11 -10.23 30.21 38.00
C ASP A 11 -9.12 30.17 36.94
N PHE A 12 -9.05 31.24 36.16
CA PHE A 12 -8.02 31.43 35.14
C PHE A 12 -6.87 32.26 35.72
N PRO A 13 -5.61 31.83 35.58
CA PRO A 13 -5.19 30.59 34.91
C PRO A 13 -5.46 29.36 35.79
N PRO A 14 -5.71 28.19 35.16
CA PRO A 14 -5.93 26.96 35.90
C PRO A 14 -4.71 26.63 36.77
N LEU A 15 -4.98 26.01 37.91
CA LEU A 15 -3.95 25.49 38.80
C LEU A 15 -3.00 24.55 38.03
N PRO A 16 -1.69 24.58 38.33
CA PRO A 16 -0.74 23.69 37.69
C PRO A 16 -1.11 22.22 37.94
N LEU A 17 -0.99 21.40 36.90
CA LEU A 17 -1.19 19.94 36.98
C LEU A 17 -0.33 19.33 38.08
N SER A 18 -0.89 18.36 38.81
CA SER A 18 -0.12 17.57 39.79
C SER A 18 1.00 16.80 39.10
N ASN A 19 2.09 16.54 39.83
CA ASN A 19 3.20 15.77 39.27
C ASN A 19 2.76 14.37 38.84
N ASP A 20 1.89 13.70 39.61
CA ASP A 20 1.39 12.37 39.24
C ASP A 20 0.63 12.38 37.92
N LEU A 21 -0.27 13.35 37.74
CA LEU A 21 -1.04 13.49 36.50
C LEU A 21 -0.14 13.82 35.30
N ARG A 22 0.92 14.62 35.51
CA ARG A 22 1.93 14.88 34.46
C ARG A 22 2.64 13.61 34.04
N HIS A 23 3.09 12.78 34.99
CA HIS A 23 3.76 11.52 34.69
C HIS A 23 2.83 10.53 33.98
N ASP A 24 1.56 10.46 34.38
CA ASP A 24 0.57 9.61 33.72
C ASP A 24 0.30 10.06 32.28
N ILE A 25 0.13 11.37 32.05
CA ILE A 25 -0.02 11.93 30.70
C ILE A 25 1.22 11.59 29.85
N MET A 26 2.42 11.80 30.38
CA MET A 26 3.66 11.48 29.67
C MET A 26 3.75 9.99 29.34
N ARG A 27 3.45 9.10 30.30
CA ARG A 27 3.45 7.65 30.08
C ARG A 27 2.46 7.24 29.00
N GLN A 28 1.23 7.73 29.07
CA GLN A 28 0.19 7.45 28.07
C GLN A 28 0.58 7.98 26.69
N CYS A 29 1.19 9.17 26.65
CA CYS A 29 1.71 9.75 25.41
C CYS A 29 2.79 8.84 24.80
N CYS A 30 3.80 8.45 25.57
CA CYS A 30 4.85 7.53 25.11
C CYS A 30 4.29 6.18 24.63
N GLN A 31 3.30 5.63 25.32
CA GLN A 31 2.65 4.37 24.93
C GLN A 31 1.89 4.50 23.61
N ARG A 32 1.15 5.59 23.42
CA ARG A 32 0.39 5.85 22.18
C ARG A 32 1.28 6.23 21.01
N LEU A 33 2.44 6.82 21.31
CA LEU A 33 3.46 7.17 20.31
C LEU A 33 4.50 6.06 20.11
N HIS A 34 4.21 4.83 20.55
CA HIS A 34 5.10 3.71 20.29
C HIS A 34 5.21 3.49 18.77
N PRO A 35 6.42 3.26 18.20
CA PRO A 35 6.61 3.17 16.75
C PRO A 35 5.69 2.16 16.07
N GLU A 36 5.39 1.02 16.69
CA GLU A 36 4.49 0.01 16.12
C GLU A 36 3.05 0.50 15.89
N LEU A 37 2.62 1.54 16.60
CA LEU A 37 1.29 2.13 16.49
C LEU A 37 1.23 3.33 15.53
N ILE A 38 2.38 3.79 15.03
CA ILE A 38 2.48 4.94 14.12
C ILE A 38 3.05 4.51 12.77
N GLU A 39 4.10 3.69 12.77
CA GLU A 39 4.76 3.23 11.56
C GLU A 39 3.80 2.41 10.70
N GLU A 40 3.81 2.73 9.41
CA GLU A 40 3.15 1.95 8.40
C GLU A 40 4.15 1.00 7.73
N ALA A 41 3.67 -0.17 7.35
CA ALA A 41 4.43 -1.14 6.61
C ALA A 41 3.56 -1.79 5.52
N GLY A 42 4.20 -2.25 4.46
CA GLY A 42 3.52 -2.87 3.32
C GLY A 42 2.94 -4.24 3.66
N CYS A 43 1.82 -4.57 3.03
CA CYS A 43 1.28 -5.92 3.00
C CYS A 43 1.93 -6.73 1.87
N VAL A 44 2.46 -7.92 2.17
CA VAL A 44 3.09 -8.82 1.20
C VAL A 44 2.16 -9.28 0.08
N VAL A 45 0.85 -9.28 0.32
CA VAL A 45 -0.13 -9.83 -0.62
C VAL A 45 -0.74 -8.77 -1.53
N CYS A 46 -0.92 -7.54 -1.06
CA CYS A 46 -1.56 -6.46 -1.81
C CYS A 46 -0.71 -5.20 -1.97
N GLY A 47 0.47 -5.11 -1.33
CA GLY A 47 1.35 -3.95 -1.36
C GLY A 47 0.84 -2.70 -0.62
N GLN A 48 -0.37 -2.74 -0.04
CA GLN A 48 -0.92 -1.58 0.67
C GLN A 48 -0.16 -1.31 1.97
N LEU A 49 0.13 -0.03 2.22
CA LEU A 49 0.63 0.44 3.50
C LEU A 49 -0.49 0.40 4.54
N VAL A 50 -0.21 -0.25 5.67
CA VAL A 50 -1.10 -0.31 6.83
C VAL A 50 -0.27 -0.19 8.10
N LEU A 51 -0.90 0.16 9.21
CA LEU A 51 -0.23 0.22 10.51
C LEU A 51 0.46 -1.11 10.82
N LYS A 52 1.73 -1.05 11.25
CA LYS A 52 2.55 -2.22 11.57
C LYS A 52 1.88 -3.11 12.62
N ALA A 53 1.25 -2.52 13.63
CA ALA A 53 0.47 -3.24 14.65
C ALA A 53 -0.72 -4.05 14.09
N SER A 54 -1.21 -3.74 12.88
CA SER A 54 -2.31 -4.46 12.23
C SER A 54 -1.85 -5.59 11.30
N LEU A 55 -0.54 -5.75 11.10
CA LEU A 55 0.02 -6.78 10.23
C LEU A 55 0.23 -8.09 10.97
N VAL A 56 -0.11 -9.19 10.30
CA VAL A 56 0.21 -10.55 10.77
C VAL A 56 1.43 -11.06 10.04
N HIS A 57 2.38 -11.63 10.78
CA HIS A 57 3.64 -12.10 10.19
C HIS A 57 3.43 -13.21 9.15
N THR A 58 4.09 -13.09 7.99
CA THR A 58 3.96 -14.00 6.84
C THR A 58 4.19 -15.46 7.20
N LYS A 59 5.10 -15.77 8.12
CA LYS A 59 5.39 -17.15 8.57
C LYS A 59 4.16 -17.87 9.09
N SER A 60 3.20 -17.15 9.69
CA SER A 60 1.95 -17.70 10.21
C SER A 60 1.00 -18.17 9.09
N MET A 61 1.13 -17.61 7.88
CA MET A 61 0.16 -17.77 6.79
C MET A 61 0.69 -18.51 5.56
N LYS A 62 1.92 -19.05 5.59
CA LYS A 62 2.57 -19.69 4.43
C LYS A 62 1.71 -20.75 3.73
N ASN A 63 0.93 -21.51 4.49
CA ASN A 63 0.08 -22.59 3.96
C ASN A 63 -1.12 -22.08 3.15
N HIS A 64 -1.48 -20.80 3.25
CA HIS A 64 -2.63 -20.20 2.56
C HIS A 64 -2.25 -19.47 1.26
N PHE A 65 -0.96 -19.42 0.90
CA PHE A 65 -0.51 -18.70 -0.30
C PHE A 65 -0.72 -19.46 -1.61
N GLY A 66 -1.21 -20.70 -1.58
CA GLY A 66 -1.44 -21.51 -2.79
C GLY A 66 -2.34 -20.81 -3.82
N ILE A 67 -3.34 -20.04 -3.38
CA ILE A 67 -4.24 -19.28 -4.27
C ILE A 67 -3.54 -18.13 -5.02
N LEU A 68 -2.40 -17.67 -4.52
CA LEU A 68 -1.63 -16.57 -5.13
C LEU A 68 -0.69 -17.07 -6.24
N ASN A 69 -0.60 -18.38 -6.45
CA ASN A 69 0.14 -18.96 -7.56
C ASN A 69 -0.77 -19.01 -8.79
N VAL A 70 -0.78 -17.93 -9.56
CA VAL A 70 -1.59 -17.83 -10.78
C VAL A 70 -0.67 -17.88 -11.99
N PRO A 71 -0.75 -18.93 -12.84
CA PRO A 71 0.04 -19.00 -14.06
C PRO A 71 -0.37 -17.89 -15.03
N ASP A 72 0.54 -17.53 -15.95
CA ASP A 72 0.32 -16.64 -17.08
C ASP A 72 0.01 -15.16 -16.78
N ILE A 73 -0.14 -14.76 -15.52
CA ILE A 73 -0.40 -13.35 -15.17
C ILE A 73 0.88 -12.53 -15.12
N MET A 74 1.95 -13.08 -14.53
CA MET A 74 3.17 -12.36 -14.22
C MET A 74 4.34 -12.86 -15.07
N ARG A 75 5.16 -11.92 -15.55
CA ARG A 75 6.37 -12.21 -16.34
C ARG A 75 7.60 -11.76 -15.58
N VAL A 76 8.68 -12.52 -15.71
CA VAL A 76 9.98 -12.12 -15.20
C VAL A 76 10.57 -11.06 -16.12
N GLU A 77 11.20 -10.04 -15.55
CA GLU A 77 11.92 -9.01 -16.30
C GLU A 77 13.00 -9.66 -17.19
N ARG A 78 13.09 -9.20 -18.44
CA ARG A 78 14.19 -9.55 -19.34
C ARG A 78 15.36 -8.61 -19.10
N ARG A 79 16.56 -9.14 -18.90
CA ARG A 79 17.79 -8.34 -18.71
C ARG A 79 18.50 -8.04 -20.01
N ASN A 80 18.22 -8.78 -21.08
CA ASN A 80 18.74 -8.53 -22.41
C ASN A 80 17.75 -9.01 -23.48
N ASP A 81 17.96 -8.57 -24.72
CA ASP A 81 17.04 -8.89 -25.82
C ASP A 81 17.09 -10.36 -26.27
N SER A 82 18.21 -11.04 -26.02
CA SER A 82 18.37 -12.46 -26.34
C SER A 82 17.67 -13.37 -25.33
N GLU A 83 17.29 -12.84 -24.17
CA GLU A 83 16.65 -13.59 -23.12
C GLU A 83 15.19 -13.87 -23.47
N ARG A 84 14.83 -15.15 -23.38
CA ARG A 84 13.45 -15.58 -23.58
C ARG A 84 12.57 -14.99 -22.46
N ALA A 85 11.36 -14.55 -22.81
CA ALA A 85 10.38 -14.15 -21.80
C ALA A 85 9.99 -15.37 -20.95
N TRP A 86 10.26 -15.29 -19.64
CA TRP A 86 9.89 -16.31 -18.66
C TRP A 86 8.64 -15.88 -17.88
N GLU A 87 7.80 -16.84 -17.55
CA GLU A 87 6.69 -16.66 -16.61
C GLU A 87 7.19 -16.78 -15.17
N TYR A 88 6.63 -15.96 -14.28
CA TYR A 88 6.92 -16.07 -12.87
C TYR A 88 6.27 -17.33 -12.30
N LYS A 89 7.05 -18.19 -11.64
CA LYS A 89 6.56 -19.42 -11.02
C LYS A 89 6.44 -19.25 -9.51
N GLY A 90 5.24 -19.48 -8.99
CA GLY A 90 4.96 -19.47 -7.54
C GLY A 90 4.01 -18.35 -7.12
N ALA A 91 3.80 -18.27 -5.81
CA ALA A 91 2.95 -17.23 -5.23
C ALA A 91 3.55 -15.83 -5.47
N VAL A 92 2.73 -14.94 -6.01
CA VAL A 92 3.09 -13.56 -6.28
C VAL A 92 2.99 -12.76 -4.97
N LEU A 93 4.14 -12.47 -4.36
CA LEU A 93 4.30 -11.88 -3.02
C LEU A 93 5.37 -10.81 -3.04
N ASP A 94 5.13 -9.65 -2.42
CA ASP A 94 6.14 -8.62 -2.21
C ASP A 94 7.17 -9.06 -1.18
N HIS A 95 8.39 -9.33 -1.64
CA HIS A 95 9.49 -9.84 -0.81
C HIS A 95 10.13 -8.76 0.07
N SER A 96 9.83 -7.48 -0.16
CA SER A 96 10.32 -6.37 0.66
C SER A 96 9.54 -6.21 1.97
N ALA A 97 8.34 -6.80 2.04
CA ALA A 97 7.46 -6.75 3.19
C ALA A 97 7.42 -8.09 3.96
N ASP A 98 7.06 -8.01 5.25
CA ASP A 98 7.04 -9.18 6.17
C ASP A 98 5.66 -9.45 6.80
N GLY A 99 4.67 -8.62 6.47
CA GLY A 99 3.35 -8.63 7.07
C GLY A 99 2.21 -8.86 6.08
N VAL A 100 1.10 -9.42 6.55
CA VAL A 100 -0.15 -9.55 5.82
C VAL A 100 -1.23 -8.74 6.52
N CYS A 101 -1.89 -7.84 5.80
CA CYS A 101 -2.99 -7.05 6.34
C CYS A 101 -4.24 -7.90 6.61
N GLU A 102 -5.07 -7.46 7.56
CA GLU A 102 -6.28 -8.19 7.97
C GLU A 102 -7.27 -8.50 6.81
N PRO A 103 -7.52 -7.59 5.84
CA PRO A 103 -8.35 -7.91 4.67
C PRO A 103 -7.81 -9.07 3.84
N CYS A 104 -6.50 -9.08 3.56
CA CYS A 104 -5.86 -10.15 2.81
C CYS A 104 -5.88 -11.45 3.61
N ARG A 105 -5.59 -11.38 4.92
CA ARG A 105 -5.66 -12.53 5.82
C ARG A 105 -7.04 -13.17 5.80
N GLY A 106 -8.11 -12.38 5.96
CA GLY A 106 -9.48 -12.87 5.96
C GLY A 106 -9.89 -13.51 4.62
N ALA A 107 -9.40 -13.00 3.50
CA ALA A 107 -9.62 -13.60 2.19
C ALA A 107 -8.85 -14.91 2.00
N LEU A 108 -7.57 -14.94 2.39
CA LEU A 108 -6.71 -16.12 2.29
C LEU A 108 -7.22 -17.29 3.15
N TYR A 109 -7.71 -17.03 4.38
CA TYR A 109 -8.34 -18.07 5.20
C TYR A 109 -9.58 -18.70 4.55
N LYS A 110 -10.30 -17.92 3.74
CA LYS A 110 -11.48 -18.39 2.99
C LYS A 110 -11.10 -19.01 1.64
N ASN A 111 -9.81 -19.18 1.35
CA ASN A 111 -9.30 -19.57 0.03
C ASN A 111 -9.90 -18.72 -1.10
N LYS A 112 -9.99 -17.40 -0.88
CA LYS A 112 -10.44 -16.43 -1.88
C LYS A 112 -9.31 -15.47 -2.23
N MET A 113 -9.25 -15.10 -3.52
CA MET A 113 -8.28 -14.12 -4.00
C MET A 113 -8.61 -12.73 -3.42
N PRO A 114 -7.68 -12.08 -2.67
CA PRO A 114 -7.89 -10.73 -2.17
C PRO A 114 -8.17 -9.72 -3.29
N GLU A 115 -8.89 -8.64 -2.99
CA GLU A 115 -9.34 -7.68 -4.00
C GLU A 115 -8.17 -7.03 -4.74
N HIS A 116 -7.19 -6.52 -4.00
CA HIS A 116 -6.01 -5.83 -4.52
C HIS A 116 -4.75 -6.72 -4.50
N ALA A 117 -4.92 -8.05 -4.59
CA ALA A 117 -3.77 -8.96 -4.56
C ALA A 117 -2.82 -8.68 -5.74
N LEU A 118 -1.52 -8.66 -5.46
CA LEU A 118 -0.45 -8.52 -6.46
C LEU A 118 -0.55 -9.60 -7.55
N ALA A 119 -1.01 -10.80 -7.16
CA ALA A 119 -1.30 -11.93 -8.03
C ALA A 119 -2.35 -11.67 -9.12
N LYS A 120 -3.08 -10.55 -9.08
CA LYS A 120 -4.05 -10.15 -10.13
C LYS A 120 -3.41 -9.37 -11.30
N GLY A 121 -2.08 -9.32 -11.37
CA GLY A 121 -1.36 -8.55 -12.40
C GLY A 121 -1.30 -7.06 -12.09
N THR A 122 -1.53 -6.69 -10.84
CA THR A 122 -1.37 -5.31 -10.35
C THR A 122 0.08 -5.00 -9.94
N TRP A 123 0.95 -6.01 -9.94
CA TRP A 123 2.34 -5.85 -9.55
C TRP A 123 3.26 -6.04 -10.76
N LEU A 124 4.25 -5.17 -10.89
CA LEU A 124 5.25 -5.25 -11.95
C LEU A 124 6.62 -5.71 -11.43
N GLY A 125 6.74 -5.97 -10.12
CA GLY A 125 8.00 -6.17 -9.43
C GLY A 125 8.51 -4.89 -8.76
N GLU A 126 9.72 -4.96 -8.20
CA GLU A 126 10.44 -3.78 -7.74
C GLU A 126 10.80 -2.89 -8.92
N VAL A 127 10.82 -1.57 -8.70
CA VAL A 127 11.28 -0.63 -9.72
C VAL A 127 12.77 -0.86 -9.95
N PRO A 128 13.21 -1.25 -11.17
CA PRO A 128 14.61 -1.48 -11.45
C PRO A 128 15.46 -0.26 -11.11
N PRO A 129 16.72 -0.42 -10.63
CA PRO A 129 17.58 0.71 -10.26
C PRO A 129 17.73 1.75 -11.37
N VAL A 130 17.75 1.30 -12.62
CA VAL A 130 17.84 2.15 -13.81
C VAL A 130 16.65 3.11 -13.95
N LEU A 131 15.50 2.80 -13.32
CA LEU A 131 14.28 3.61 -13.37
C LEU A 131 14.00 4.41 -12.08
N GLN A 132 14.82 4.27 -11.03
CA GLN A 132 14.58 4.94 -9.75
C GLN A 132 14.93 6.44 -9.81
N ASP A 133 16.05 6.80 -10.43
CA ASP A 133 16.59 8.17 -10.44
C ASP A 133 16.45 8.90 -11.78
N LEU A 134 15.31 8.69 -12.46
CA LEU A 134 15.07 9.34 -13.75
C LEU A 134 14.89 10.86 -13.60
N THR A 135 15.62 11.62 -14.41
CA THR A 135 15.42 13.06 -14.57
C THR A 135 14.02 13.36 -15.13
N PHE A 136 13.56 14.60 -14.96
CA PHE A 136 12.28 15.04 -15.52
C PHE A 136 12.19 14.78 -17.04
N MET A 137 13.28 15.03 -17.78
CA MET A 137 13.33 14.79 -19.22
C MET A 137 13.25 13.31 -19.57
N GLU A 138 13.92 12.43 -18.82
CA GLU A 138 13.84 10.98 -19.04
C GLU A 138 12.45 10.43 -18.69
N LYS A 139 11.83 10.92 -17.61
CA LYS A 139 10.43 10.61 -17.29
C LYS A 139 9.50 11.04 -18.42
N MET A 140 9.67 12.26 -18.97
CA MET A 140 8.89 12.72 -20.13
C MET A 140 9.13 11.87 -21.37
N LEU A 141 10.37 11.44 -21.63
CA LEU A 141 10.71 10.63 -22.80
C LEU A 141 10.14 9.21 -22.69
N ILE A 142 10.28 8.57 -21.52
CA ILE A 142 9.69 7.25 -21.24
C ILE A 142 8.16 7.33 -21.30
N ALA A 143 7.57 8.38 -20.74
CA ALA A 143 6.14 8.65 -20.86
C ALA A 143 5.76 8.75 -22.33
N HIS A 144 6.41 9.61 -23.11
CA HIS A 144 6.12 9.79 -24.55
C HIS A 144 6.20 8.48 -25.35
N VAL A 145 7.24 7.67 -25.14
CA VAL A 145 7.40 6.36 -25.80
C VAL A 145 6.35 5.34 -25.32
N ARG A 146 5.97 5.34 -24.04
CA ARG A 146 4.87 4.47 -23.55
C ARG A 146 3.50 4.95 -24.04
N HIS A 147 3.31 6.25 -24.22
CA HIS A 147 2.07 6.86 -24.72
C HIS A 147 1.78 6.52 -26.18
N THR A 148 2.81 6.35 -27.01
CA THR A 148 2.60 5.85 -28.38
C THR A 148 2.12 4.39 -28.40
N CYS A 149 2.30 3.65 -27.31
CA CYS A 149 1.87 2.26 -27.16
C CYS A 149 0.63 2.05 -26.26
N ALA A 150 0.17 3.08 -25.54
CA ALA A 150 -0.95 3.00 -24.60
C ALA A 150 -2.18 3.76 -25.13
N PHE A 151 -3.20 3.02 -25.57
CA PHE A 151 -4.47 3.58 -26.02
C PHE A 151 -5.55 3.33 -24.97
N VAL A 152 -6.30 4.36 -24.59
CA VAL A 152 -7.49 4.20 -23.72
C VAL A 152 -8.73 4.39 -24.57
N ARG A 153 -9.71 3.50 -24.39
CA ARG A 153 -11.04 3.61 -25.00
C ARG A 153 -11.98 4.33 -24.05
N ILE A 154 -12.13 5.63 -24.24
CA ILE A 154 -13.10 6.41 -23.47
C ILE A 154 -14.49 6.20 -24.08
N SER A 155 -15.42 5.80 -23.22
CA SER A 155 -16.83 5.56 -23.58
C SER A 155 -17.68 6.61 -22.87
N ILE A 156 -18.07 7.68 -23.57
CA ILE A 156 -19.03 8.67 -23.06
C ILE A 156 -20.24 8.66 -24.00
N GLY A 157 -21.34 8.07 -23.53
CA GLY A 157 -22.57 7.90 -24.32
C GLY A 157 -22.33 7.09 -25.60
N ILE A 158 -22.72 7.64 -26.75
CA ILE A 158 -22.68 6.98 -28.08
C ILE A 158 -21.29 7.12 -28.75
N ARG A 159 -20.42 7.99 -28.24
CA ARG A 159 -19.12 8.28 -28.86
C ARG A 159 -18.01 7.47 -28.19
N LYS A 160 -17.18 6.83 -29.02
CA LYS A 160 -16.03 6.05 -28.59
C LYS A 160 -14.78 6.71 -29.13
N MET A 161 -13.86 7.11 -28.24
CA MET A 161 -12.59 7.72 -28.62
C MET A 161 -11.45 6.79 -28.20
N LYS A 162 -10.47 6.62 -29.10
CA LYS A 162 -9.17 6.04 -28.79
C LYS A 162 -8.17 7.19 -28.79
N ALA A 163 -7.52 7.43 -27.66
CA ALA A 163 -6.51 8.47 -27.53
C ALA A 163 -5.33 7.95 -26.69
N ASN A 164 -4.16 8.55 -26.91
CA ASN A 164 -2.99 8.33 -26.08
C ASN A 164 -3.19 9.10 -24.77
N VAL A 165 -3.07 8.45 -23.63
CA VAL A 165 -3.34 9.05 -22.32
C VAL A 165 -2.04 9.38 -21.62
N ILE A 166 -1.89 10.65 -21.22
CA ILE A 166 -0.80 11.14 -20.38
C ILE A 166 -1.36 11.38 -18.98
N ALA A 167 -0.92 10.60 -18.00
CA ALA A 167 -1.29 10.76 -16.59
C ALA A 167 -0.01 10.97 -15.78
N PHE A 168 0.02 12.05 -15.01
CA PHE A 168 1.08 12.35 -14.06
C PHE A 168 0.46 12.45 -12.66
N GLU A 169 1.18 12.00 -11.65
CA GLU A 169 0.89 12.41 -10.28
C GLU A 169 1.08 13.92 -10.16
N ASN A 170 0.07 14.59 -9.62
CA ASN A 170 0.15 16.01 -9.36
C ASN A 170 1.08 16.20 -8.16
N THR A 171 2.23 16.86 -8.35
CA THR A 171 3.19 17.14 -7.28
C THR A 171 2.71 18.34 -6.44
N LEU A 172 1.61 18.16 -5.73
CA LEU A 172 1.19 19.03 -4.62
C LEU A 172 1.27 18.26 -3.31
#